data_AF-A0A438GPE7-F1
#
_entry.id   AF-A0A438GPE7-F1
#
_cell.length_a   1.000
_cell.length_b   1.000
_cell.length_c   1.000
_cell.angle_alpha   90.00
_cell.angle_beta   90.00
_cell.angle_gamma   90.00
#
_symmetry.space_group_name_H-M   'P 1'
#
loop_
_entity.id
_entity.type
_entity.pdbx_description
1 polymer ?
#
loop_
_entity_poly.entity_id
_entity_poly.type
_entity_poly.pdbx_seq_one_letter_code
_entity_poly.pdbx_strand_id
1 'polypeptide(L)' 'MPLSQALRKLIEVGLLTALIPRPPPQPLPPQFRMDLHCAYHQGSGHETNRCTALRHAVQDLIDQGLVHLGQRV' A
#
# COMPACT_ATOMS: atom_id res chain seq x y z
N MET A 1 13.67 0.81 -1.04
CA MET A 1 12.87 0.46 0.15
C MET A 1 11.61 -0.27 -0.31
N PRO A 2 11.22 -1.42 0.27
CA PRO A 2 9.95 -2.08 -0.04
C PRO A 2 8.74 -1.21 0.34
N LEU A 3 7.62 -1.30 -0.41
CA LEU A 3 6.40 -0.54 -0.08
C LEU A 3 5.77 -0.99 1.24
N SER A 4 5.92 -2.24 1.65
CA SER A 4 5.50 -2.70 2.98
C SER A 4 6.20 -1.95 4.10
N GLN A 5 7.51 -1.66 3.92
CA GLN A 5 8.27 -0.86 4.87
C GLN A 5 7.89 0.63 4.78
N ALA A 6 7.62 1.14 3.59
CA ALA A 6 7.09 2.51 3.39
C ALA A 6 5.80 2.70 4.17
N LEU A 7 4.83 1.82 3.95
CA LEU A 7 3.52 1.85 4.58
C LEU A 7 3.64 1.89 6.11
N ARG A 8 4.45 1.00 6.69
CA ARG A 8 4.66 0.96 8.13
C ARG A 8 5.16 2.31 8.66
N LYS A 9 6.23 2.84 8.08
CA LYS A 9 6.81 4.13 8.50
C LYS A 9 5.81 5.28 8.36
N LEU A 10 5.07 5.32 7.25
CA LEU A 10 4.11 6.38 6.96
C LEU A 10 2.89 6.35 7.87
N ILE A 11 2.46 5.16 8.31
CA ILE A 11 1.45 5.01 9.36
C ILE A 11 2.01 5.49 10.71
N GLU A 12 3.25 5.10 11.05
CA GLU A 12 3.89 5.51 12.31
C GLU A 12 4.01 7.04 12.44
N VAL A 13 4.24 7.77 11.34
CA VAL A 13 4.28 9.23 11.32
C VAL A 13 2.93 9.89 10.99
N GLY A 14 1.85 9.12 10.85
CA GLY A 14 0.50 9.65 10.62
C GLY A 14 0.26 10.25 9.23
N LEU A 15 1.14 9.99 8.26
CA LEU A 15 0.99 10.47 6.87
C LEU A 15 0.10 9.57 6.02
N LEU A 16 -0.07 8.30 6.41
CA LEU A 16 -1.01 7.37 5.79
C LEU A 16 -1.79 6.61 6.86
N THR A 17 -2.95 6.09 6.47
CA THR A 17 -3.68 5.08 7.21
C THR A 17 -3.95 3.88 6.31
N ALA A 18 -4.04 2.69 6.88
CA ALA A 18 -4.54 1.54 6.15
C ALA A 18 -6.03 1.77 5.80
N LEU A 19 -6.42 1.36 4.61
CA LEU A 19 -7.79 1.50 4.13
C LEU A 19 -8.68 0.45 4.79
N ILE A 20 -9.91 0.85 5.09
CA ILE A 20 -10.95 -0.05 5.56
C ILE A 20 -11.10 -1.21 4.57
N PRO A 21 -11.08 -2.47 5.04
CA PRO A 21 -11.23 -3.63 4.16
C PRO A 21 -12.51 -3.54 3.35
N ARG A 22 -12.38 -3.67 2.03
CA ARG A 22 -13.53 -3.75 1.12
C ARG A 22 -13.81 -5.22 0.81
N PRO A 23 -15.08 -5.65 0.73
CA PRO A 23 -15.40 -6.99 0.26
C PRO A 23 -14.81 -7.22 -1.15
N PRO A 24 -14.36 -8.46 -1.45
CA PRO A 24 -13.88 -8.79 -2.79
C PRO A 24 -14.95 -8.53 -3.85
N PRO A 25 -14.55 -8.11 -5.07
CA PRO A 25 -15.49 -7.92 -6.18
C PRO A 25 -16.19 -9.25 -6.53
N GLN A 26 -17.47 -9.14 -6.94
CA GLN A 26 -18.27 -10.28 -7.43
C GLN A 26 -18.68 -10.02 -8.89
N PRO A 27 -18.39 -10.96 -9.81
CA PRO A 27 -17.68 -12.23 -9.60
C PRO A 27 -16.19 -12.03 -9.28
N LEU A 28 -15.58 -13.01 -8.61
CA LEU A 28 -14.15 -12.97 -8.29
C LEU A 28 -13.31 -12.99 -9.59
N PRO A 29 -12.38 -12.03 -9.78
CA PRO A 29 -11.50 -12.03 -10.94
C PRO A 29 -10.65 -13.31 -11.02
N PRO A 30 -10.34 -13.84 -12.22
CA PRO A 30 -9.53 -15.05 -12.37
C PRO A 30 -8.15 -14.97 -11.71
N GLN A 31 -7.59 -13.77 -11.63
CA GLN A 31 -6.30 -13.45 -11.03
C GLN A 31 -6.37 -13.13 -9.53
N PHE A 32 -7.55 -13.24 -8.90
CA PHE A 32 -7.70 -12.99 -7.48
C PHE A 32 -7.04 -14.11 -6.67
N ARG A 33 -6.12 -13.73 -5.79
CA ARG A 33 -5.32 -14.65 -4.98
C ARG A 33 -5.70 -14.52 -3.50
N MET A 34 -6.43 -15.51 -2.99
CA MET A 34 -6.84 -15.54 -1.57
C MET A 34 -5.66 -15.68 -0.60
N ASP A 35 -4.57 -16.30 -1.06
CA ASP A 35 -3.33 -16.53 -0.32
C ASP A 35 -2.44 -15.29 -0.17
N LEU A 36 -2.69 -14.24 -0.96
CA LEU A 36 -1.91 -13.00 -0.91
C LEU A 36 -2.67 -11.93 -0.13
N HIS A 37 -1.96 -11.18 0.70
CA HIS A 37 -2.53 -10.13 1.54
C HIS A 37 -1.84 -8.78 1.35
N CYS A 38 -2.65 -7.72 1.28
CA CYS A 38 -2.19 -6.34 1.23
C CYS A 38 -2.56 -5.61 2.51
N ALA A 39 -1.55 -5.21 3.29
CA ALA A 39 -1.74 -4.48 4.54
C ALA A 39 -2.33 -3.08 4.32
N TYR A 40 -2.13 -2.46 3.16
CA TYR A 40 -2.73 -1.16 2.84
C TYR A 40 -4.24 -1.24 2.59
N HIS A 41 -4.71 -2.32 1.95
CA HIS A 41 -6.15 -2.56 1.75
C HIS A 41 -6.78 -3.41 2.85
N GLN A 42 -5.96 -3.95 3.76
CA GLN A 42 -6.36 -4.90 4.79
C GLN A 42 -7.14 -6.11 4.22
N GLY A 43 -6.78 -6.58 3.03
CA GLY A 43 -7.55 -7.58 2.28
C GLY A 43 -6.72 -8.47 1.36
N SER A 44 -7.36 -9.52 0.84
CA SER A 44 -6.72 -10.49 -0.06
C SER A 44 -6.69 -10.03 -1.52
N GLY A 45 -5.81 -10.64 -2.31
CA GLY A 45 -5.75 -10.50 -3.76
C GLY A 45 -4.36 -10.19 -4.31
N HIS A 46 -3.57 -9.38 -3.59
CA HIS A 46 -2.20 -9.02 -3.94
C HIS A 46 -1.36 -8.72 -2.70
N GLU A 47 -0.03 -8.77 -2.84
CA GLU A 47 0.90 -8.38 -1.78
C GLU A 47 1.04 -6.86 -1.65
N THR A 48 1.28 -6.34 -0.45
CA THR A 48 1.53 -4.90 -0.21
C THR A 48 2.60 -4.30 -1.13
N ASN A 49 3.66 -5.04 -1.44
CA ASN A 49 4.75 -4.57 -2.32
C ASN A 49 4.33 -4.41 -3.79
N ARG A 50 3.23 -5.06 -4.20
CA ARG A 50 2.65 -4.98 -5.54
C ARG A 50 1.41 -4.08 -5.57
N CYS A 51 1.10 -3.40 -4.47
CA CYS A 51 -0.07 -2.56 -4.37
C CYS A 51 0.12 -1.26 -5.17
N THR A 52 -0.60 -1.15 -6.29
CA THR A 52 -0.58 0.04 -7.15
C THR A 52 -1.12 1.27 -6.42
N ALA A 53 -2.22 1.12 -5.66
CA ALA A 53 -2.80 2.23 -4.89
C ALA A 53 -1.82 2.79 -3.85
N LEU A 54 -1.10 1.92 -3.14
CA LEU A 54 -0.07 2.33 -2.20
C LEU A 54 1.09 3.04 -2.90
N ARG A 55 1.51 2.55 -4.08
CA ARG A 55 2.57 3.19 -4.86
C ARG A 55 2.19 4.62 -5.25
N HIS A 56 0.95 4.84 -5.67
CA HIS A 56 0.44 6.17 -5.99
C HIS A 56 0.39 7.06 -4.75
N ALA A 57 -0.20 6.59 -3.64
CA ALA A 57 -0.26 7.38 -2.41
C ALA A 57 1.13 7.78 -1.89
N VAL A 58 2.12 6.88 -1.98
CA VAL A 58 3.51 7.20 -1.64
C VAL A 58 4.11 8.23 -2.59
N GLN A 59 3.85 8.11 -3.90
CA GLN A 59 4.34 9.07 -4.88
C GLN A 59 3.72 10.46 -4.66
N ASP A 60 2.42 10.54 -4.36
CA ASP A 60 1.73 11.80 -4.07
C ASP A 60 2.36 12.51 -2.88
N LEU A 61 2.79 11.78 -1.85
CA LEU A 61 3.49 12.34 -0.69
C LEU A 61 4.90 12.85 -1.04
N ILE A 62 5.59 12.20 -1.98
CA ILE A 62 6.90 12.66 -2.48
C ILE A 62 6.72 13.93 -3.30
N ASP A 63 5.72 13.96 -4.18
CA ASP A 63 5.44 15.10 -5.07
C ASP A 63 4.99 16.33 -4.26
N GLN A 64 4.32 16.11 -3.12
CA GLN A 64 4.01 17.16 -2.14
C GLN A 64 5.22 17.59 -1.28
N GLY A 65 6.37 16.90 -1.38
CA GLY A 65 7.55 17.18 -0.56
C GLY A 65 7.43 16.76 0.90
N LEU A 66 6.43 15.95 1.25
CA LEU A 66 6.21 15.45 2.62
C LEU A 66 7.13 14.27 2.96
N VAL A 67 7.66 13.59 1.95
CA VAL A 67 8.50 12.40 2.11
C VAL A 67 9.63 12.43 1.08
N HIS A 68 10.87 12.20 1.53
CA HIS A 68 12.00 12.00 0.64
C HIS A 68 12.46 10.54 0.71
N LEU A 69 12.10 9.71 -0.28
CA LEU A 69 12.53 8.31 -0.32
C LEU A 69 13.94 8.10 -0.90
N GLY A 70 14.75 9.16 -0.93
CA GLY A 70 15.96 9.25 -1.76
C GLY A 70 17.29 9.58 -1.07
N GLN A 71 17.40 9.54 0.27
CA GLN A 71 18.70 9.76 0.92
C GLN A 71 19.02 8.65 1.93
N ARG A 72 19.88 7.72 1.50
CA ARG A 72 20.83 7.08 2.41
C ARG A 72 21.70 8.21 2.96
N VAL A 73 21.66 8.43 4.27
CA VAL A 73 22.86 8.86 5.00
C VAL A 73 23.70 7.62 5.23
#